data_AF-A0A6N9T0P1-F1
#
_entry.id   AF-A0A6N9T0P1-F1
#
_cell.length_a   1.000
_cell.length_b   1.000
_cell.length_c   1.000
_cell.angle_alpha   90.00
_cell.angle_beta   90.00
_cell.angle_gamma   90.00
#
_symmetry.space_group_name_H-M   'P 1'
#
loop_
_entity.id
_entity.type
_entity.pdbx_description
1 polymer ?
#
loop_
_entity_poly.entity_id
_entity_poly.type
_entity_poly.pdbx_seq_one_letter_code
_entity_poly.pdbx_strand_id
1 'polypeptide(L)'
;MNRTDFATTFLDVCLDVSLALLALAFFLTIIRIIKGPTLPDRVLGLDMLTSVAIGFIAVLGIDTGFTLYVDITIALGLVGFLATVAFARFILARGKTADDGEKKEVRKIDGDPHESGEGAIASRGAER
;
A
#
# COMPACT_ATOMS: atom_id res chain seq x y z
N MET A 1 -45.45 -14.22 13.79
CA MET A 1 -44.04 -13.82 13.61
C MET A 1 -43.99 -12.32 13.83
N ASN A 2 -43.43 -11.87 14.95
CA ASN A 2 -43.41 -10.44 15.28
C ASN A 2 -42.38 -9.74 14.38
N ARG A 3 -42.56 -8.44 14.12
CA ARG A 3 -41.65 -7.66 13.26
C ARG A 3 -40.20 -7.71 13.72
N THR A 4 -39.97 -7.84 15.03
CA THR A 4 -38.65 -7.95 15.66
C THR A 4 -37.98 -9.29 15.35
N ASP A 5 -38.72 -10.40 15.41
CA ASP A 5 -38.19 -11.75 15.16
C ASP A 5 -37.72 -11.91 13.70
N PHE A 6 -38.45 -11.29 12.78
CA PHE A 6 -38.06 -11.23 11.37
C PHE A 6 -36.75 -10.44 11.20
N ALA A 7 -36.62 -9.29 11.87
CA ALA A 7 -35.45 -8.44 11.77
C ALA A 7 -34.18 -9.10 12.34
N THR A 8 -34.28 -9.78 13.49
CA THR A 8 -33.14 -10.48 14.09
C THR A 8 -32.70 -11.66 13.22
N THR A 9 -33.65 -12.50 12.78
CA THR A 9 -33.35 -13.63 11.90
C THR A 9 -32.70 -13.19 10.59
N PHE A 10 -33.19 -12.08 10.02
CA PHE A 10 -32.59 -11.50 8.82
C PHE A 10 -31.16 -11.01 9.05
N LEU A 11 -30.91 -10.33 10.18
CA LEU A 11 -29.57 -9.87 10.54
C LEU A 11 -28.60 -11.04 10.74
N ASP A 12 -29.01 -12.08 11.48
CA ASP A 12 -28.19 -13.27 11.74
C ASP A 12 -27.75 -13.94 10.42
N VAL A 13 -28.70 -14.12 9.48
CA VAL A 13 -28.39 -14.66 8.15
C VAL A 13 -27.42 -13.75 7.38
N CYS A 14 -27.55 -12.43 7.48
CA CYS A 14 -26.63 -11.50 6.84
C CYS A 14 -25.21 -11.58 7.43
N LEU A 15 -25.08 -11.75 8.75
CA LEU A 15 -23.80 -11.91 9.44
C LEU A 15 -23.12 -13.21 9.00
N ASP A 16 -23.83 -14.33 8.99
CA ASP A 16 -23.31 -15.63 8.55
C ASP A 16 -22.84 -15.60 7.09
N VAL A 17 -23.65 -15.01 6.19
CA VAL A 17 -23.30 -14.86 4.78
C VAL A 17 -22.07 -13.95 4.63
N SER A 18 -21.98 -12.87 5.40
CA SER A 18 -20.84 -11.95 5.37
C SER A 18 -19.56 -12.66 5.83
N LEU A 19 -19.61 -13.44 6.91
CA LEU A 19 -18.47 -14.24 7.37
C LEU A 19 -18.02 -15.27 6.33
N ALA A 20 -18.96 -15.95 5.66
CA ALA A 20 -18.66 -16.91 4.61
C ALA A 20 -17.98 -16.24 3.40
N LEU A 21 -18.47 -15.08 2.96
CA LEU A 21 -17.87 -14.31 1.87
C LEU A 21 -16.49 -13.76 2.24
N LEU A 22 -16.31 -13.26 3.47
CA LEU A 22 -15.02 -12.79 3.96
C LEU A 22 -14.01 -13.93 4.08
N ALA A 23 -14.44 -15.12 4.51
CA ALA A 23 -13.57 -16.30 4.53
C ALA A 23 -13.11 -16.67 3.13
N LEU A 24 -14.02 -16.67 2.14
CA LEU A 24 -13.66 -16.88 0.74
C LEU A 24 -12.67 -15.80 0.25
N ALA A 25 -12.94 -14.53 0.53
CA ALA A 25 -12.07 -13.42 0.18
C ALA A 25 -10.67 -13.56 0.80
N PHE A 26 -10.58 -14.03 2.05
CA PHE A 26 -9.33 -14.31 2.76
C PHE A 26 -8.49 -15.36 2.03
N PHE A 27 -9.09 -16.49 1.63
CA PHE A 27 -8.37 -17.50 0.85
C PHE A 27 -7.94 -16.98 -0.51
N LEU A 28 -8.80 -16.24 -1.21
CA LEU A 28 -8.48 -15.64 -2.51
C LEU A 28 -7.34 -14.62 -2.42
N THR A 29 -7.31 -13.80 -1.37
CA THR A 29 -6.23 -12.83 -1.14
C THR A 29 -4.91 -13.51 -0.81
N ILE A 30 -4.91 -14.57 0.00
CA ILE A 30 -3.69 -15.37 0.23
C ILE A 30 -3.14 -15.94 -1.07
N ILE A 31 -4.01 -16.53 -1.91
CA ILE A 31 -3.60 -17.08 -3.22
C ILE A 31 -2.99 -15.98 -4.09
N ARG A 32 -3.58 -14.78 -4.10
CA ARG A 32 -3.06 -13.62 -4.82
C ARG A 32 -1.67 -13.22 -4.33
N ILE A 33 -1.46 -13.10 -3.03
CA ILE A 33 -0.16 -12.72 -2.43
C ILE A 33 0.94 -13.70 -2.85
N ILE A 34 0.67 -15.00 -2.82
CA ILE A 34 1.64 -16.04 -3.17
C ILE A 34 1.96 -16.02 -4.67
N LYS A 35 0.93 -15.87 -5.53
CA LYS A 35 1.10 -15.85 -6.99
C LYS A 35 1.62 -14.53 -7.54
N GLY A 36 1.68 -13.48 -6.72
CA GLY A 36 2.06 -12.14 -7.16
C GLY A 36 3.49 -12.09 -7.75
N PRO A 37 3.65 -11.74 -9.04
CA PRO A 37 4.94 -11.78 -9.72
C PRO A 37 5.85 -10.62 -9.35
N THR A 38 5.29 -9.47 -8.93
CA THR A 38 6.04 -8.25 -8.62
C THR A 38 5.89 -7.86 -7.15
N LEU A 39 6.89 -7.15 -6.60
CA LEU A 39 6.84 -6.64 -5.22
C LEU A 39 5.62 -5.72 -4.96
N PRO A 40 5.25 -4.79 -5.86
CA PRO A 40 4.06 -3.97 -5.69
C PRO A 40 2.77 -4.79 -5.64
N ASP A 41 2.63 -5.84 -6.47
CA ASP A 41 1.42 -6.68 -6.50
C ASP A 41 1.23 -7.45 -5.19
N ARG A 42 2.34 -7.91 -4.57
CA ARG A 42 2.29 -8.56 -3.26
C ARG A 42 1.86 -7.61 -2.15
N VAL A 43 2.30 -6.36 -2.17
CA VAL A 43 1.88 -5.38 -1.16
C VAL A 43 0.44 -4.96 -1.35
N LEU A 44 -0.04 -4.82 -2.58
CA LEU A 44 -1.48 -4.65 -2.84
C LEU A 44 -2.29 -5.86 -2.34
N GLY A 45 -1.76 -7.08 -2.51
CA GLY A 45 -2.36 -8.28 -1.93
C GLY A 45 -2.42 -8.24 -0.40
N LEU A 46 -1.35 -7.77 0.25
CA LEU A 46 -1.30 -7.61 1.71
C LEU A 46 -2.31 -6.55 2.20
N ASP A 47 -2.41 -5.41 1.51
CA ASP A 47 -3.39 -4.36 1.80
C ASP A 47 -4.82 -4.91 1.77
N MET A 48 -5.16 -5.65 0.71
CA MET A 48 -6.45 -6.33 0.58
C MET A 48 -6.69 -7.34 1.70
N LEU A 49 -5.66 -8.09 2.12
CA LEU A 49 -5.77 -9.01 3.26
C LEU A 49 -6.10 -8.26 4.56
N THR A 50 -5.46 -7.11 4.81
CA THR A 50 -5.78 -6.21 5.93
C THR A 50 -7.23 -5.73 5.85
N SER A 51 -7.71 -5.35 4.66
CA SER A 51 -9.10 -4.93 4.44
C SER A 51 -10.10 -6.05 4.74
N VAL A 52 -9.79 -7.30 4.36
CA VAL A 52 -10.60 -8.47 4.71
C VAL A 52 -10.62 -8.70 6.23
N ALA A 53 -9.47 -8.58 6.90
CA ALA A 53 -9.38 -8.71 8.36
C ALA A 53 -10.19 -7.63 9.09
N ILE A 54 -10.14 -6.38 8.59
CA ILE A 54 -10.98 -5.27 9.06
C ILE A 54 -12.46 -5.62 8.89
N GLY A 55 -12.87 -6.18 7.75
CA GLY A 55 -14.23 -6.67 7.52
C GLY A 55 -14.67 -7.73 8.54
N PHE A 56 -13.80 -8.68 8.87
CA PHE A 56 -14.08 -9.68 9.91
C PHE A 56 -14.34 -9.04 11.28
N ILE A 57 -13.46 -8.12 11.69
CA ILE A 57 -13.60 -7.42 12.98
C ILE A 57 -14.87 -6.57 13.00
N ALA A 58 -15.23 -5.94 11.89
CA ALA A 58 -16.45 -5.15 11.76
C ALA A 58 -17.71 -6.02 11.96
N VAL A 59 -17.77 -7.19 11.31
CA VAL A 59 -18.88 -8.14 11.44
C VAL A 59 -18.99 -8.67 12.87
N LEU A 60 -17.85 -9.02 13.49
CA LEU A 60 -17.82 -9.42 14.90
C LEU A 60 -18.24 -8.29 15.85
N GLY A 61 -17.96 -7.04 15.49
CA GLY A 61 -18.43 -5.87 16.24
C GLY A 61 -19.94 -5.72 16.21
N ILE A 62 -20.57 -6.02 15.06
CA ILE A 62 -22.02 -6.00 14.92
C ILE A 62 -22.65 -7.17 15.70
N ASP A 63 -22.09 -8.38 15.58
CA ASP A 63 -22.59 -9.59 16.24
C ASP A 63 -22.51 -9.50 17.77
N THR A 64 -21.38 -9.04 18.29
CA THR A 64 -21.17 -8.91 19.75
C THR A 64 -21.79 -7.66 20.36
N GLY A 65 -22.10 -6.64 19.55
CA GLY A 65 -22.62 -5.34 19.99
C GLY A 65 -21.60 -4.44 20.70
N PHE A 66 -20.33 -4.84 20.78
CA PHE A 66 -19.28 -4.03 21.42
C PHE A 66 -18.69 -3.00 20.44
N THR A 67 -18.85 -1.71 20.74
CA THR A 67 -18.33 -0.60 19.92
C THR A 67 -16.80 -0.58 19.82
N LEU A 68 -16.10 -1.22 20.77
CA LEU A 68 -14.64 -1.34 20.77
C LEU A 68 -14.11 -1.95 19.47
N TYR A 69 -14.82 -2.93 18.90
CA TYR A 69 -14.42 -3.53 17.63
C TYR A 69 -14.46 -2.54 16.48
N VAL A 70 -15.42 -1.60 16.47
CA VAL A 70 -15.54 -0.56 15.45
C VAL A 70 -14.34 0.40 15.53
N ASP A 71 -13.94 0.80 16.73
CA ASP A 71 -12.77 1.66 16.93
C ASP A 71 -11.49 0.99 16.42
N ILE A 72 -11.30 -0.31 16.72
CA ILE A 72 -10.19 -1.11 16.21
C ILE A 72 -10.22 -1.16 14.68
N THR A 73 -11.40 -1.35 14.09
CA THR A 73 -11.60 -1.46 12.64
C THR A 73 -11.21 -0.18 11.93
N ILE A 74 -11.62 0.99 12.46
CA ILE A 74 -11.27 2.31 11.92
C ILE A 74 -9.77 2.54 12.04
N ALA A 75 -9.18 2.25 13.20
CA ALA A 75 -7.74 2.42 13.42
C ALA A 75 -6.91 1.55 12.46
N LEU A 76 -7.26 0.27 12.31
CA LEU A 76 -6.60 -0.64 11.37
C LEU A 76 -6.76 -0.20 9.92
N GLY A 77 -7.93 0.34 9.53
CA GLY A 77 -8.15 0.89 8.20
C GLY A 77 -7.21 2.04 7.86
N LEU A 78 -7.04 2.97 8.80
CA LEU A 78 -6.12 4.10 8.62
C LEU A 78 -4.65 3.63 8.57
N VAL A 79 -4.26 2.73 9.47
CA VAL A 79 -2.90 2.20 9.54
C VAL A 79 -2.55 1.39 8.29
N GLY A 80 -3.45 0.51 7.85
CA GLY A 80 -3.26 -0.31 6.64
C GLY A 80 -3.11 0.57 5.39
N PHE A 81 -4.00 1.54 5.21
CA PHE A 81 -3.91 2.48 4.10
C PHE A 81 -2.60 3.27 4.11
N LEU A 82 -2.20 3.81 5.27
CA LEU A 82 -0.95 4.56 5.40
C LEU A 82 0.28 3.70 5.10
N ALA A 83 0.29 2.44 5.53
CA ALA A 83 1.37 1.50 5.24
C ALA A 83 1.52 1.27 3.72
N THR A 84 0.41 1.11 3.01
CA THR A 84 0.38 0.94 1.55
C THR A 84 0.88 2.19 0.82
N VAL A 85 0.46 3.38 1.26
CA VAL A 85 0.94 4.67 0.71
C VAL A 85 2.45 4.85 0.96
N ALA A 86 2.91 4.56 2.17
CA ALA A 86 4.33 4.64 2.53
C ALA A 86 5.18 3.69 1.66
N PHE A 87 4.69 2.46 1.43
CA PHE A 87 5.36 1.49 0.58
C PHE A 87 5.38 1.92 -0.90
N ALA A 88 4.27 2.45 -1.42
CA ALA A 88 4.22 2.99 -2.77
C ALA A 88 5.23 4.14 -2.97
N ARG A 89 5.33 5.05 -1.99
CA ARG A 89 6.32 6.14 -1.98
C ARG A 89 7.75 5.59 -1.93
N PHE A 90 7.99 4.56 -1.13
CA PHE A 90 9.30 3.91 -1.05
C PHE A 90 9.73 3.29 -2.38
N ILE A 91 8.84 2.55 -3.05
CA ILE A 91 9.14 1.98 -4.38
C ILE A 91 9.45 3.09 -5.39
N LEU A 92 8.60 4.11 -5.45
CA LEU A 92 8.77 5.22 -6.40
C LEU A 92 10.08 5.99 -6.17
N ALA A 93 10.44 6.24 -4.91
CA ALA A 93 11.67 6.91 -4.54
C ALA A 93 12.92 6.12 -5.00
N ARG A 94 12.92 4.79 -4.81
CA ARG A 94 14.04 3.92 -5.24
C ARG A 94 14.12 3.77 -6.75
N GLY A 95 12.99 3.69 -7.44
CA GLY A 95 12.97 3.65 -8.91
C GLY A 95 13.57 4.92 -9.53
N LYS A 96 13.30 6.09 -8.93
CA LYS A 96 13.85 7.36 -9.40
C LYS A 96 15.37 7.45 -9.23
N THR A 97 15.92 6.90 -8.15
CA THR A 97 17.39 6.94 -7.91
C THR A 97 18.17 6.07 -8.91
N ALA A 98 17.58 4.99 -9.41
CA ALA A 98 18.19 4.14 -10.42
C ALA A 98 18.27 4.83 -11.80
N ASP A 99 17.17 5.45 -12.25
CA ASP A 99 17.12 6.22 -13.52
C ASP A 99 18.04 7.46 -13.48
N ASP A 100 18.12 8.14 -12.33
CA ASP A 100 19.02 9.28 -12.15
C ASP A 100 20.51 8.88 -12.18
N GLY A 101 20.84 7.66 -11.75
CA GLY A 101 22.20 7.10 -11.81
C GLY A 101 22.63 6.80 -13.24
N GLU A 102 21.76 6.13 -14.02
CA GLU A 102 21.99 5.80 -15.42
C GLU A 102 22.18 7.07 -16.27
N LYS A 103 21.34 8.10 -16.07
CA LYS A 103 21.47 9.39 -16.77
C LYS A 103 22.77 10.14 -16.44
N LYS A 104 23.28 10.03 -15.21
CA LYS A 104 24.57 10.64 -14.82
C LYS A 104 25.76 9.89 -15.44
N GLU A 105 25.65 8.59 -15.59
CA GLU A 105 26.70 7.77 -16.21
C GLU A 105 26.72 8.00 -17.72
N VAL A 106 25.57 7.96 -18.40
CA VAL A 106 25.44 8.31 -19.83
C VAL A 106 25.96 9.74 -20.11
N ARG A 107 25.60 10.72 -19.28
CA ARG A 107 26.10 12.10 -19.43
C ARG A 107 27.62 12.24 -19.17
N LYS A 108 28.23 11.33 -18.41
CA LYS A 108 29.70 11.27 -18.25
C LYS A 108 30.38 10.65 -19.46
N ILE A 109 29.76 9.65 -20.07
CA ILE A 109 30.29 8.95 -21.26
C ILE A 109 30.17 9.87 -22.48
N ASP A 110 29.05 10.57 -22.61
CA ASP A 110 28.78 11.58 -23.65
C ASP A 110 29.36 12.96 -23.30
N GLY A 111 30.28 13.03 -22.32
CA GLY A 111 30.84 14.27 -21.81
C GLY A 111 31.34 15.17 -22.95
N ASP A 112 30.71 16.33 -23.08
CA ASP A 112 31.06 17.35 -24.06
C ASP A 112 32.53 17.79 -23.81
N PRO A 113 33.45 17.63 -24.77
CA PRO A 113 34.86 17.98 -24.59
C PRO A 113 35.11 19.44 -24.19
N HIS A 114 34.09 20.31 -24.30
CA HIS A 114 34.21 21.74 -24.06
C HIS A 114 34.22 22.19 -22.57
N GLU A 115 33.82 21.35 -21.61
CA GLU A 115 33.66 21.80 -20.21
C GLU A 115 34.97 21.87 -19.39
N SER A 116 36.08 21.31 -19.91
CA SER A 116 37.37 21.30 -19.19
C SER A 116 38.14 22.63 -19.23
N GLY A 117 37.69 23.62 -20.01
CA GLY A 117 38.46 24.84 -20.31
C GLY A 117 38.17 26.07 -19.44
N GLU A 118 36.99 26.18 -18.81
CA GLU A 118 36.57 27.43 -18.15
C GLU A 118 37.22 27.66 -16.77
N GLY A 119 37.59 26.61 -16.05
CA GLY A 119 38.18 26.74 -14.71
C GLY A 119 39.62 27.28 -14.70
N ALA A 120 40.38 27.10 -15.79
CA ALA A 120 41.79 27.46 -15.85
C ALA A 120 42.03 28.94 -16.24
N ILE A 121 41.03 29.62 -16.81
CA ILE A 121 41.14 31.00 -17.28
C ILE A 121 40.87 31.97 -16.12
N ALA A 122 39.99 31.61 -15.17
CA ALA A 122 39.63 32.45 -14.02
C ALA A 122 40.77 32.66 -13.02
N SER A 123 41.73 31.73 -12.89
CA SER A 123 42.84 31.85 -11.94
C SER A 123 43.98 32.76 -12.41
N ARG A 124 44.12 32.99 -13.73
CA ARG A 124 45.17 33.86 -14.29
C ARG A 124 44.80 35.35 -14.33
N GLY A 125 43.53 35.68 -14.04
CA GLY A 125 43.04 37.07 -13.99
C GLY A 125 43.19 37.74 -12.62
N ALA A 126 43.44 36.98 -11.55
CA ALA A 126 43.54 37.49 -10.18
C ALA A 126 44.98 37.87 -9.76
N GLU A 127 45.98 37.61 -10.60
CA GLU A 127 47.40 37.94 -10.36
C GLU A 127 47.87 39.19 -11.14
N ARG A 128 46.97 40.07 -11.58
CA ARG A 128 47.34 41.36 -12.18
C ARG A 128 46.77 42.55 -11.43
#